data_AF-M6E3P3-F1
#
_entry.id   AF-M6E3P3-F1
#
_cell.length_a   1.000
_cell.length_b   1.000
_cell.length_c   1.000
_cell.angle_alpha   90.00
_cell.angle_beta   90.00
_cell.angle_gamma   90.00
#
_symmetry.space_group_name_H-M   'P 1'
#
loop_
_entity.id
_entity.type
_entity.pdbx_description
1 polymer ?
#
loop_
_entity_poly.entity_id
_entity_poly.type
_entity_poly.pdbx_seq_one_letter_code
_entity_poly.pdbx_strand_id
1 'polypeptide(L)'
;MLPLIVVLVCFVVYFLGYKFYSGYISKSVFDLKDGQEDTPAHKLNDGVDYLPTKPIVLFGHHYASIAGLAPVLGPAVAVIWGWLPAMIWVVFGSIFVGCVHDFGALVVSVRNQGKSIGQVAEDLLGHRARSLFHAIIFFLVALAMGFLFLFLRKCFLRTRKLI
;
A
#
# COMPACT_ATOMS: atom_id res chain seq x y z
N MET A 1 -10.47 24.40 -16.77
CA MET A 1 -11.00 23.42 -17.75
C MET A 1 -10.04 22.25 -17.95
N LEU A 2 -8.77 22.49 -18.35
CA LEU A 2 -7.76 21.43 -18.54
C LEU A 2 -7.53 20.48 -17.33
N PRO A 3 -7.35 20.95 -16.08
CA PRO A 3 -7.00 20.07 -14.96
C PRO A 3 -8.12 19.11 -14.55
N LEU A 4 -9.39 19.54 -14.68
CA LEU A 4 -10.54 18.69 -14.38
C LEU A 4 -10.60 17.49 -15.34
N ILE A 5 -10.35 17.74 -16.63
CA ILE A 5 -10.34 16.70 -17.67
C ILE A 5 -9.25 15.68 -17.36
N VAL A 6 -8.06 16.14 -16.99
CA VAL A 6 -6.94 15.25 -16.66
C VAL A 6 -7.25 14.39 -15.45
N VAL A 7 -7.82 14.97 -14.38
CA VAL A 7 -8.25 14.19 -13.20
C VAL A 7 -9.27 13.13 -13.58
N LEU A 8 -10.25 13.48 -14.41
CA LEU A 8 -11.28 12.55 -14.87
C LEU A 8 -10.69 11.41 -15.70
N VAL A 9 -9.73 11.71 -16.59
CA VAL A 9 -8.97 10.70 -17.33
C VAL A 9 -8.21 9.78 -16.38
N CYS A 10 -7.54 10.29 -15.36
CA CYS A 10 -6.86 9.46 -14.36
C CYS A 10 -7.84 8.52 -13.63
N PHE A 11 -9.02 9.01 -13.24
CA PHE A 11 -10.05 8.16 -12.63
C PHE A 11 -10.54 7.06 -13.58
N VAL A 12 -10.72 7.36 -14.87
CA VAL A 12 -11.08 6.37 -15.87
C VAL A 12 -9.96 5.32 -16.01
N VAL A 13 -8.70 5.73 -16.04
CA VAL A 13 -7.56 4.79 -16.10
C VAL A 13 -7.51 3.91 -14.86
N TYR A 14 -7.71 4.46 -13.65
CA TYR A 14 -7.80 3.66 -12.42
C TYR A 14 -8.97 2.69 -12.44
N PHE A 15 -10.13 3.12 -12.94
CA PHE A 15 -11.30 2.25 -13.08
C PHE A 15 -11.05 1.10 -14.06
N LEU A 16 -10.41 1.37 -15.20
CA LEU A 16 -10.00 0.36 -16.18
C LEU A 16 -8.96 -0.60 -15.58
N GLY A 17 -7.96 -0.06 -14.87
CA GLY A 17 -6.98 -0.87 -14.15
C GLY A 17 -7.64 -1.78 -13.12
N TYR A 18 -8.57 -1.26 -12.31
CA TYR A 18 -9.35 -2.07 -11.39
C TYR A 18 -10.15 -3.16 -12.11
N LYS A 19 -10.90 -2.83 -13.15
CA LYS A 19 -11.78 -3.82 -13.80
C LYS A 19 -11.03 -4.90 -14.57
N PHE A 20 -10.01 -4.53 -15.34
CA PHE A 20 -9.32 -5.46 -16.23
C PHE A 20 -8.08 -6.08 -15.58
N TYR A 21 -7.23 -5.24 -14.96
CA TYR A 21 -5.94 -5.70 -14.45
C TYR A 21 -6.06 -6.42 -13.11
N SER A 22 -6.89 -5.91 -12.17
CA SER A 22 -7.08 -6.62 -10.89
C SER A 22 -7.74 -7.99 -11.07
N GLY A 23 -8.70 -8.09 -11.99
CA GLY A 23 -9.35 -9.36 -12.35
C GLY A 23 -8.37 -10.35 -12.98
N TYR A 24 -7.50 -9.87 -13.88
CA TYR A 24 -6.43 -10.69 -14.47
C TYR A 24 -5.46 -11.20 -13.40
N ILE A 25 -4.99 -10.34 -12.50
CA ILE A 25 -4.07 -10.74 -11.42
C ILE A 25 -4.72 -11.77 -10.48
N SER A 26 -5.93 -11.47 -10.03
CA SER A 26 -6.66 -12.34 -9.10
C SER A 26 -6.82 -13.77 -9.64
N LYS A 27 -7.24 -13.89 -10.91
CA LYS A 27 -7.52 -15.19 -11.54
C LYS A 27 -6.29 -15.86 -12.12
N SER A 28 -5.45 -15.13 -12.86
CA SER A 28 -4.34 -15.71 -13.62
C SER A 28 -3.06 -15.87 -12.83
N VAL A 29 -2.79 -15.01 -11.83
CA VAL A 29 -1.54 -15.04 -11.06
C VAL A 29 -1.74 -15.75 -9.73
N PHE A 30 -2.83 -15.41 -9.03
CA PHE A 30 -3.06 -15.91 -7.68
C PHE A 30 -4.11 -17.03 -7.61
N ASP A 31 -4.79 -17.38 -8.70
CA ASP A 31 -5.83 -18.44 -8.76
C ASP A 31 -6.84 -18.34 -7.60
N LEU A 32 -7.30 -17.12 -7.32
CA LEU A 32 -8.31 -16.91 -6.29
C LEU A 32 -9.67 -17.35 -6.85
N LYS A 33 -10.19 -18.45 -6.31
CA LYS A 33 -11.52 -18.96 -6.64
C LYS A 33 -12.59 -18.10 -5.99
N ASP A 34 -13.59 -17.71 -6.78
CA ASP A 34 -14.76 -16.98 -6.28
C ASP A 34 -15.54 -17.88 -5.29
N GLY A 35 -15.44 -17.58 -3.99
CA GLY A 35 -16.39 -18.05 -2.96
C GLY A 35 -16.10 -19.38 -2.25
N GLN A 36 -14.86 -19.87 -2.18
CA GLN A 36 -14.61 -21.22 -1.63
C GLN A 36 -13.71 -21.32 -0.39
N GLU A 37 -13.05 -20.24 0.04
CA GLU A 37 -12.21 -20.28 1.24
C GLU A 37 -12.66 -19.24 2.26
N ASP A 38 -13.20 -19.72 3.38
CA ASP A 38 -13.37 -18.88 4.58
C ASP A 38 -12.00 -18.29 4.96
N THR A 39 -11.95 -16.97 5.07
CA THR A 39 -10.72 -16.28 5.46
C THR A 39 -10.29 -16.73 6.87
N PRO A 40 -9.00 -16.61 7.23
CA PRO A 40 -8.53 -16.96 8.58
C PRO A 40 -9.36 -16.29 9.69
N ALA A 41 -9.85 -15.07 9.45
CA ALA A 41 -10.74 -14.35 10.36
C ALA A 41 -12.06 -15.08 10.66
N HIS A 42 -12.58 -15.88 9.72
CA HIS A 42 -13.79 -16.68 9.92
C HIS A 42 -13.47 -18.08 10.47
N LYS A 43 -12.37 -18.71 10.02
CA LYS A 43 -11.99 -20.08 10.44
C LYS A 43 -11.41 -20.15 11.86
N LEU A 44 -10.61 -19.16 12.25
CA LEU A 44 -9.86 -19.14 13.52
C LEU A 44 -10.46 -18.18 14.55
N ASN A 45 -11.71 -17.72 14.32
CA ASN A 45 -12.38 -16.65 15.06
C ASN A 45 -12.24 -16.78 16.59
N ASP A 46 -11.27 -16.07 17.15
CA ASP A 46 -10.88 -16.12 18.57
C ASP A 46 -11.35 -14.89 19.35
N GLY A 47 -11.94 -13.91 18.65
CA GLY A 47 -12.41 -12.66 19.24
C GLY A 47 -11.32 -11.65 19.57
N VAL A 48 -10.06 -11.94 19.28
CA VAL A 48 -8.90 -11.07 19.59
C VAL A 48 -8.06 -10.83 18.34
N ASP A 49 -7.35 -11.86 17.83
CA ASP A 49 -6.46 -11.74 16.67
C ASP A 49 -7.20 -12.03 15.35
N TYR A 50 -8.21 -12.89 15.39
CA TYR A 50 -9.05 -13.26 14.27
C TYR A 50 -10.49 -12.86 14.55
N LEU A 51 -10.91 -11.72 13.98
CA LEU A 51 -12.28 -11.23 14.06
C LEU A 51 -12.80 -10.82 12.67
N PRO A 52 -13.95 -11.36 12.22
CA PRO A 52 -14.57 -10.91 10.98
C PRO A 52 -14.98 -9.44 11.09
N THR A 53 -14.37 -8.60 10.26
CA THR A 53 -14.51 -7.14 10.32
C THR A 53 -15.17 -6.62 9.04
N LYS A 54 -15.94 -5.53 9.15
CA LYS A 54 -16.57 -4.89 8.00
C LYS A 54 -15.50 -4.38 7.02
N PRO A 55 -15.65 -4.61 5.70
CA PRO A 55 -14.65 -4.21 4.70
C PRO A 55 -14.31 -2.72 4.72
N ILE A 56 -15.27 -1.85 5.04
CA ILE A 56 -15.06 -0.40 5.10
C ILE A 56 -14.08 0.01 6.22
N VAL A 57 -14.09 -0.70 7.34
CA VAL A 57 -13.18 -0.45 8.47
C VAL A 57 -11.78 -0.93 8.11
N LEU A 58 -11.68 -2.12 7.52
CA LEU A 58 -10.42 -2.67 7.02
C LEU A 58 -9.79 -1.75 5.97
N PHE A 59 -10.59 -1.24 5.03
CA PHE A 59 -10.15 -0.27 4.04
C PHE A 59 -9.59 0.99 4.70
N GLY A 60 -10.27 1.54 5.71
CA GLY A 60 -9.79 2.72 6.44
C GLY A 60 -8.41 2.51 7.08
N HIS A 61 -8.19 1.34 7.70
CA HIS A 61 -6.89 1.00 8.27
C HIS A 61 -5.79 0.90 7.21
N HIS A 62 -6.04 0.15 6.13
CA HIS A 62 -5.05 0.04 5.04
C HIS A 62 -4.77 1.37 4.35
N TYR A 63 -5.81 2.16 4.10
CA TYR A 63 -5.68 3.48 3.50
C TYR A 63 -4.84 4.41 4.38
N ALA A 64 -5.11 4.46 5.69
CA ALA A 64 -4.36 5.28 6.63
C ALA A 64 -2.87 4.88 6.67
N SER A 65 -2.56 3.58 6.60
CA SER A 65 -1.18 3.08 6.56
C SER A 65 -0.40 3.52 5.31
N ILE A 66 -1.06 3.66 4.16
CA ILE A 66 -0.41 4.02 2.89
C ILE A 66 -0.38 5.53 2.66
N ALA A 67 -1.42 6.25 3.10
CA ALA A 67 -1.63 7.67 2.81
C ALA A 67 -0.53 8.60 3.38
N GLY A 68 0.24 8.16 4.38
CA GLY A 68 1.20 9.01 5.09
C GLY A 68 2.27 9.68 4.20
N LEU A 69 2.86 8.95 3.25
CA LEU A 69 3.96 9.48 2.41
C LEU A 69 3.49 10.20 1.13
N ALA A 70 2.22 9.99 0.73
CA ALA A 70 1.70 10.50 -0.54
C ALA A 70 1.75 12.05 -0.68
N PRO A 71 1.39 12.85 0.35
CA PRO A 71 1.42 14.31 0.26
C PRO A 71 2.83 14.90 0.08
N VAL A 72 3.87 14.15 0.46
CA VAL A 72 5.27 14.61 0.37
C VAL A 72 5.90 14.16 -0.94
N LEU A 73 5.71 12.90 -1.33
CA LEU A 73 6.31 12.35 -2.53
C LEU A 73 5.72 12.94 -3.81
N GLY A 74 4.40 13.20 -3.85
CA GLY A 74 3.74 13.76 -5.03
C GLY A 74 4.34 15.08 -5.52
N PRO A 75 4.40 16.13 -4.67
CA PRO A 75 5.04 17.40 -5.02
C PRO A 75 6.53 17.25 -5.32
N ALA A 76 7.25 16.39 -4.59
CA ALA A 76 8.68 16.17 -4.82
C ALA A 76 8.94 15.62 -6.23
N VAL A 77 8.21 14.58 -6.65
CA VAL A 77 8.36 14.01 -8.00
C VAL A 77 7.92 15.01 -9.07
N ALA A 78 6.87 15.79 -8.83
CA ALA A 78 6.41 16.83 -9.75
C ALA A 78 7.43 17.97 -9.96
N VAL A 79 8.21 18.31 -8.92
CA VAL A 79 9.28 19.31 -9.02
C VAL A 79 10.49 18.77 -9.79
N ILE A 80 10.83 17.50 -9.60
CA ILE A 80 12.03 16.90 -10.21
C ILE A 80 11.79 16.56 -11.69
N TRP A 81 10.65 15.96 -12.02
CA TRP A 81 10.35 15.46 -13.38
C TRP A 81 9.34 16.32 -14.15
N GLY A 82 8.81 17.37 -13.53
CA GLY A 82 7.69 18.12 -14.07
C GLY A 82 6.35 17.39 -13.83
N TRP A 83 5.25 18.10 -14.10
CA TRP A 83 3.91 17.66 -13.72
C TRP A 83 3.42 16.43 -14.53
N LEU A 84 3.73 16.37 -15.84
CA LEU A 84 3.21 15.33 -16.72
C LEU A 84 3.90 13.96 -16.50
N PRO A 85 5.24 13.86 -16.47
CA PRO A 85 5.91 12.58 -16.19
C PRO A 85 5.64 12.08 -14.77
N ALA A 86 5.57 12.99 -13.78
CA ALA A 86 5.21 12.64 -12.41
C ALA A 86 3.80 12.02 -12.34
N MET A 87 2.84 12.58 -13.09
CA MET A 87 1.47 12.07 -13.13
C MET A 87 1.39 10.69 -13.79
N ILE A 88 2.05 10.50 -14.94
CA ILE A 88 2.11 9.21 -15.63
C ILE A 88 2.69 8.15 -14.68
N TRP A 89 3.77 8.48 -13.98
CA TRP A 89 4.39 7.59 -13.00
C TRP A 89 3.44 7.26 -11.84
N VAL A 90 2.75 8.25 -11.27
CA VAL A 90 1.81 8.02 -10.18
C VAL A 90 0.65 7.11 -10.61
N VAL A 91 0.10 7.34 -11.81
CA VAL A 91 -1.04 6.56 -12.33
C VAL A 91 -0.62 5.14 -12.69
N PHE A 92 0.38 4.98 -13.56
CA PHE A 92 0.78 3.66 -14.02
C PHE A 92 1.61 2.90 -12.99
N GLY A 93 2.48 3.58 -12.24
CA GLY A 93 3.27 2.97 -11.17
C GLY A 93 2.39 2.45 -10.04
N SER A 94 1.32 3.16 -9.66
CA SER A 94 0.37 2.63 -8.68
C SER A 94 -0.37 1.41 -9.21
N ILE A 95 -0.84 1.40 -10.46
CA ILE A 95 -1.54 0.25 -11.04
C ILE A 95 -0.64 -0.98 -11.16
N PHE A 96 0.56 -0.83 -11.72
CA PHE A 96 1.42 -1.97 -12.07
C PHE A 96 2.35 -2.43 -10.95
N VAL A 97 2.79 -1.53 -10.07
CA VAL A 97 3.74 -1.86 -9.00
C VAL A 97 3.01 -1.86 -7.66
N GLY A 98 2.37 -0.75 -7.30
CA GLY A 98 1.76 -0.57 -5.98
C GLY A 98 0.64 -1.57 -5.71
N CYS A 99 -0.41 -1.57 -6.53
CA CYS A 99 -1.57 -2.45 -6.36
C CYS A 99 -1.17 -3.93 -6.41
N VAL A 100 -0.22 -4.31 -7.26
CA VAL A 100 0.25 -5.70 -7.38
C VAL A 100 1.04 -6.14 -6.16
N HIS A 101 1.93 -5.27 -5.68
CA HIS A 101 2.70 -5.50 -4.47
C HIS A 101 1.79 -5.68 -3.26
N ASP A 102 0.85 -4.75 -3.04
CA ASP A 102 -0.03 -4.77 -1.88
C ASP A 102 -1.02 -5.94 -1.95
N PHE A 103 -1.54 -6.24 -3.13
CA PHE A 103 -2.41 -7.40 -3.34
C PHE A 103 -1.65 -8.71 -3.12
N GLY A 104 -0.44 -8.85 -3.66
CA GLY A 104 0.39 -10.03 -3.46
C GLY A 104 0.76 -10.25 -1.99
N ALA A 105 1.15 -9.18 -1.30
CA ALA A 105 1.40 -9.20 0.14
C ALA A 105 0.17 -9.68 0.93
N LEU A 106 -1.02 -9.18 0.59
CA LEU A 106 -2.27 -9.59 1.23
C LEU A 106 -2.59 -11.07 0.97
N VAL A 107 -2.48 -11.54 -0.28
CA VAL A 107 -2.74 -12.94 -0.64
C VAL A 107 -1.79 -13.89 0.08
N VAL A 108 -0.49 -13.56 0.12
CA VAL A 108 0.51 -14.37 0.83
C VAL A 108 0.21 -14.42 2.33
N SER A 109 -0.16 -13.28 2.94
CA SER A 109 -0.53 -13.24 4.35
C SER A 109 -1.76 -14.09 4.64
N VAL A 110 -2.85 -13.94 3.87
CA VAL A 110 -4.09 -14.70 4.06
C VAL A 110 -3.86 -16.21 3.94
N ARG A 111 -3.05 -16.65 2.97
CA ARG A 111 -2.68 -18.07 2.81
C ARG A 111 -1.87 -18.63 3.98
N ASN A 112 -1.12 -17.79 4.67
CA ASN A 112 -0.34 -18.14 5.86
C ASN A 112 -1.06 -17.74 7.15
N GLN A 113 -2.39 -17.87 7.19
CA GLN A 113 -3.22 -17.59 8.37
C GLN A 113 -3.12 -16.13 8.86
N GLY A 114 -2.92 -15.15 7.98
CA GLY A 114 -2.84 -13.74 8.37
C GLY A 114 -1.52 -13.34 9.04
N LYS A 115 -0.49 -14.20 9.01
CA LYS A 115 0.85 -13.89 9.53
C LYS A 115 1.50 -12.72 8.79
N SER A 116 2.43 -12.04 9.46
CA SER A 116 3.22 -10.98 8.83
C SER A 116 4.20 -11.55 7.80
N ILE A 117 4.57 -10.77 6.79
CA ILE A 117 5.53 -11.20 5.75
C ILE A 117 6.85 -11.66 6.37
N GLY A 118 7.30 -11.01 7.45
CA GLY A 118 8.51 -11.41 8.16
C GLY A 118 8.40 -12.76 8.87
N GLN A 119 7.21 -13.13 9.35
CA GLN A 119 6.93 -14.47 9.89
C GLN A 119 6.83 -15.51 8.77
N VAL A 120 6.19 -15.18 7.64
CA VAL A 120 6.17 -16.08 6.47
C VAL A 120 7.59 -16.33 5.95
N ALA A 121 8.46 -15.31 5.95
CA ALA A 121 9.86 -15.47 5.62
C ALA A 121 10.63 -16.35 6.62
N GLU A 122 10.23 -16.37 7.89
CA GLU A 122 10.79 -17.29 8.89
C GLU A 122 10.47 -18.73 8.54
N ASP A 123 9.20 -19.01 8.24
CA ASP A 123 8.72 -20.36 7.94
C ASP A 123 9.42 -20.94 6.68
N LEU A 124 9.84 -20.07 5.75
CA LEU A 124 10.50 -20.46 4.49
C LEU A 124 12.04 -20.48 4.54
N LEU A 125 12.67 -19.51 5.20
CA LEU A 125 14.13 -19.26 5.15
C LEU A 125 14.81 -19.38 6.51
N GLY A 126 14.05 -19.59 7.58
CA GLY A 126 14.52 -19.75 8.94
C GLY A 126 14.66 -18.44 9.73
N HIS A 127 15.04 -18.59 11.00
CA HIS A 127 15.03 -17.50 11.98
C HIS A 127 15.95 -16.31 11.64
N ARG A 128 17.10 -16.57 11.00
CA ARG A 128 18.03 -15.52 10.56
C ARG A 128 17.41 -14.61 9.51
N ALA A 129 16.66 -15.18 8.57
CA ALA A 129 15.98 -14.41 7.54
C ALA A 129 14.90 -13.51 8.15
N ARG A 130 14.13 -14.01 9.12
CA ARG A 130 13.16 -13.19 9.86
C ARG A 130 13.79 -11.95 10.46
N SER A 131 14.88 -12.13 11.22
CA SER A 131 15.57 -11.03 11.90
C SER A 131 16.08 -10.00 10.88
N LEU A 132 16.67 -10.45 9.78
CA LEU A 132 17.12 -9.57 8.70
C LEU A 132 15.96 -8.80 8.05
N PHE A 133 14.86 -9.47 7.70
CA PHE A 133 13.67 -8.84 7.13
C PHE A 133 13.07 -7.80 8.08
N HIS A 134 12.93 -8.13 9.37
CA HIS A 134 12.42 -7.19 10.36
C HIS A 134 13.36 -5.99 10.53
N ALA A 135 14.68 -6.20 10.53
CA ALA A 135 15.64 -5.11 10.59
C ALA A 135 15.53 -4.18 9.37
N ILE A 136 15.48 -4.74 8.16
CA ILE A 136 15.34 -3.96 6.92
C ILE A 136 14.04 -3.15 6.94
N ILE A 137 12.90 -3.79 7.25
CA ILE A 137 11.59 -3.12 7.30
C ILE A 137 11.62 -2.02 8.37
N PHE A 138 12.17 -2.31 9.56
CA PHE A 138 12.28 -1.34 10.64
C PHE A 138 13.10 -0.11 10.23
N PHE A 139 14.29 -0.29 9.65
CA PHE A 139 15.11 0.82 9.19
C PHE A 139 14.45 1.61 8.05
N LEU A 140 13.77 0.93 7.13
CA LEU A 140 13.06 1.58 6.03
C LEU A 140 11.91 2.47 6.54
N VAL A 141 11.09 1.94 7.45
CA VAL A 141 9.99 2.69 8.08
C VAL A 141 10.52 3.82 8.95
N ALA A 142 11.59 3.58 9.73
CA ALA A 142 12.22 4.61 10.55
C ALA A 142 12.77 5.77 9.69
N LEU A 143 13.42 5.47 8.56
CA LEU A 143 13.90 6.48 7.62
C LEU A 143 12.75 7.27 7.00
N ALA A 144 11.68 6.58 6.58
CA ALA A 144 10.49 7.22 6.02
C ALA A 144 9.80 8.15 7.04
N MET A 145 9.64 7.70 8.29
CA MET A 145 9.07 8.51 9.37
C MET A 145 9.98 9.68 9.75
N GLY A 146 11.30 9.47 9.79
CA GLY A 146 12.27 10.53 10.04
C GLY A 146 12.21 11.62 8.96
N PHE A 147 12.10 11.24 7.69
CA PHE A 147 11.92 12.18 6.59
C PHE A 147 10.61 12.97 6.71
N LEU A 148 9.49 12.29 7.02
CA LEU A 148 8.20 12.94 7.25
C LEU A 148 8.27 13.95 8.41
N PHE A 149 8.90 13.57 9.53
CA PHE A 149 9.10 14.45 10.67
C PHE A 149 9.93 15.70 10.32
N LEU A 150 11.04 15.52 9.60
CA LEU A 150 11.87 16.63 9.15
C LEU A 150 11.10 17.58 8.22
N PHE A 151 10.29 17.03 7.32
CA PHE A 151 9.45 17.80 6.43
C PHE A 151 8.40 18.63 7.20
N LEU A 152 7.68 17.99 8.12
CA LEU A 152 6.69 18.66 8.98
C LEU A 152 7.33 19.74 9.84
N ARG A 153 8.49 19.46 10.46
CA ARG A 153 9.27 20.44 11.21
C ARG A 153 9.62 21.65 10.34
N LYS A 154 10.07 21.43 9.11
CA LYS A 154 10.47 22.50 8.19
C LYS A 154 9.26 23.34 7.77
N CYS A 155 8.10 22.71 7.57
CA CYS A 155 6.85 23.40 7.28
C CYS A 155 6.41 24.26 8.48
N PHE A 156 6.40 23.70 9.69
CA PHE A 156 5.98 24.39 10.91
C PHE A 156 6.88 25.58 11.27
N LEU A 157 8.21 25.40 11.18
CA LEU A 157 9.17 26.48 11.46
C LEU A 157 9.09 27.62 10.43
N ARG A 158 8.70 27.33 9.19
CA ARG A 158 8.52 28.36 8.15
C ARG A 158 7.29 29.22 8.42
N THR A 159 6.20 28.63 8.90
CA THR A 159 4.98 29.35 9.29
C THR A 159 5.20 30.31 10.46
N ARG A 160 6.06 29.95 11.43
CA ARG A 160 6.42 30.84 12.56
C ARG A 160 7.23 32.09 12.17
N LYS A 161 7.86 32.13 10.99
CA LYS A 161 8.61 33.31 10.52
C LYS A 161 7.74 34.32 9.76
N LEU A 162 6.47 33.99 9.51
CA LEU A 162 5.52 34.81 8.75
C LEU A 162 4.44 35.48 9.63
N ILE A 163 4.53 35.27 10.95
CA ILE A 163 3.76 35.96 12.00
C ILE A 163 4.77 36.73 12.83
#